data_AF-A0A4U9CZH2-F1
#
_entry.id   AF-A0A4U9CZH2-F1
#
_cell.length_a   1.000
_cell.length_b   1.000
_cell.length_c   1.000
_cell.angle_alpha   90.00
_cell.angle_beta   90.00
_cell.angle_gamma   90.00
#
_symmetry.space_group_name_H-M   'P 1'
#
loop_
_entity.id
_entity.type
_entity.pdbx_description
1 polymer ?
#
loop_
_entity_poly.entity_id
_entity_poly.type
_entity_poly.pdbx_seq_one_letter_code
_entity_poly.pdbx_strand_id
1 'polypeptide(L)'
;MSDSVTERAAAVKILQREATPEMSGLLQQRLAARKRMTASKRSWEMALARLQLSSPAREQRLAAVERLGHSSDPETQALLMPFTDAQHEPDAGVRSAAADSLSQIKQRLLLGEILGQAFMGLSLGSVLLLAALGLAITYGLLGVINMAHGEMLMIGAYSCWLVQQALSQFAPQWLALYPLIALPVAFLVTAGIGMALERTIIRHLYGRPLETLLATWGISLMLIQLTRMLFGAQNVEVANPAWLSGGMQVLPNLILPWNRLAVLGFVILVLFFTWLILNKTRLA
;
A
#
# COMPACT_ATOMS: atom_id res chain seq x y z
N MET A 1 24.27 -24.86 13.34
CA MET A 1 24.52 -23.84 12.30
C MET A 1 23.22 -23.66 11.52
N SER A 2 22.34 -22.69 11.90
CA SER A 2 21.18 -22.35 11.05
C SER A 2 21.54 -21.13 10.20
N ASP A 3 21.26 -21.24 8.91
CA ASP A 3 21.89 -20.45 7.84
C ASP A 3 20.96 -19.46 7.15
N SER A 4 19.80 -19.14 7.74
CA SER A 4 18.96 -18.09 7.20
C SER A 4 19.35 -16.72 7.80
N VAL A 5 19.80 -15.80 6.93
CA VAL A 5 20.06 -14.39 7.27
C VAL A 5 18.82 -13.75 7.93
N THR A 6 17.63 -14.25 7.58
CA THR A 6 16.31 -13.88 8.10
C THR A 6 16.09 -14.32 9.55
N GLU A 7 16.41 -15.55 9.94
CA GLU A 7 16.33 -15.98 11.36
C GLU A 7 17.30 -15.17 12.24
N ARG A 8 18.50 -14.90 11.73
CA ARG A 8 19.49 -14.09 12.46
C ARG A 8 19.00 -12.65 12.63
N ALA A 9 18.34 -12.08 11.62
CA ALA A 9 17.75 -10.74 11.73
C ALA A 9 16.58 -10.71 12.73
N ALA A 10 15.73 -11.74 12.73
CA ALA A 10 14.61 -11.87 13.67
C ALA A 10 15.10 -12.05 15.12
N ALA A 11 16.08 -12.93 15.34
CA ALA A 11 16.68 -13.17 16.65
C ALA A 11 17.36 -11.91 17.22
N VAL A 12 18.00 -11.10 16.37
CA VAL A 12 18.59 -9.82 16.79
C VAL A 12 17.51 -8.80 17.19
N LYS A 13 16.35 -8.82 16.52
CA LYS A 13 15.22 -7.93 16.87
C LYS A 13 14.58 -8.31 18.21
N ILE A 14 14.53 -9.59 18.53
CA ILE A 14 14.11 -10.10 19.85
C ILE A 14 15.13 -9.69 20.92
N LEU A 15 16.42 -9.91 20.66
CA LEU A 15 17.51 -9.45 21.53
C LEU A 15 17.51 -7.94 21.76
N GLN A 16 17.13 -7.12 20.78
CA GLN A 16 16.99 -5.66 20.94
C GLN A 16 15.90 -5.25 21.93
N ARG A 17 14.88 -6.10 22.14
CA ARG A 17 13.80 -5.88 23.11
C ARG A 17 14.13 -6.43 24.49
N GLU A 18 14.90 -7.51 24.56
CA GLU A 18 15.20 -8.24 25.81
C GLU A 18 16.64 -8.04 26.32
N ALA A 19 17.40 -7.10 25.75
CA ALA A 19 18.79 -6.90 26.09
C ALA A 19 18.98 -6.54 27.58
N THR A 20 19.72 -7.36 28.32
CA THR A 20 20.09 -7.11 29.73
C THR A 20 21.50 -6.51 29.85
N PRO A 21 21.80 -5.76 30.94
CA PRO A 21 23.09 -5.08 31.13
C PRO A 21 24.31 -6.02 31.10
N GLU A 22 24.14 -7.28 31.55
CA GLU A 22 25.17 -8.33 31.57
C GLU A 22 25.62 -8.75 30.16
N MET A 23 24.79 -8.55 29.14
CA MET A 23 25.09 -8.93 27.76
C MET A 23 25.98 -7.92 27.03
N SER A 24 26.20 -6.73 27.60
CA SER A 24 26.97 -5.63 26.99
C SER A 24 28.42 -6.01 26.64
N GLY A 25 29.12 -6.74 27.51
CA GLY A 25 30.50 -7.18 27.28
C GLY A 25 30.62 -8.23 26.16
N LEU A 26 29.66 -9.16 26.10
CA LEU A 26 29.61 -10.21 25.07
C LEU A 26 29.27 -9.61 23.70
N LEU A 27 28.39 -8.60 23.67
CA LEU A 27 28.06 -7.81 22.48
C LEU A 27 29.29 -7.06 21.95
N GLN A 28 30.04 -6.37 22.80
CA GLN A 28 31.26 -5.64 22.40
C GLN A 28 32.32 -6.57 21.80
N GLN A 29 32.57 -7.73 22.41
CA GLN A 29 33.51 -8.73 21.85
C GLN A 29 33.05 -9.23 20.47
N ARG A 30 31.76 -9.53 20.31
CA ARG A 30 31.20 -10.00 19.03
C ARG A 30 31.26 -8.92 17.94
N LEU A 31 31.14 -7.65 18.32
CA LEU A 31 31.21 -6.52 17.40
C LEU A 31 32.66 -6.25 16.94
N ALA A 32 33.62 -6.38 17.86
CA ALA A 32 35.05 -6.24 17.57
C ALA A 32 35.57 -7.33 16.61
N ALA A 33 35.06 -8.55 16.72
CA ALA A 33 35.41 -9.65 15.81
C ALA A 33 34.89 -9.47 14.37
N ARG A 34 33.91 -8.59 14.13
CA ARG A 34 33.25 -8.41 12.82
C ARG A 34 33.86 -7.27 12.00
N LYS A 35 34.75 -7.63 11.07
CA LYS A 35 35.39 -6.69 10.12
C LYS A 35 34.46 -6.07 9.06
N ARG A 36 33.36 -6.74 8.66
CA ARG A 36 32.44 -6.25 7.60
C ARG A 36 31.20 -5.55 8.17
N MET A 37 30.88 -4.38 7.60
CA MET A 37 29.71 -3.56 7.95
C MET A 37 28.46 -4.09 7.22
N THR A 38 27.91 -5.20 7.70
CA THR A 38 26.66 -5.78 7.18
C THR A 38 25.44 -5.19 7.91
N ALA A 39 24.24 -5.29 7.34
CA ALA A 39 22.99 -4.84 7.97
C ALA A 39 22.80 -5.42 9.39
N SER A 40 23.27 -6.65 9.61
CA SER A 40 23.29 -7.29 10.92
C SER A 40 24.24 -6.59 11.91
N LYS A 41 25.37 -6.01 11.49
CA LYS A 41 26.27 -5.27 12.39
C LYS A 41 25.61 -4.00 12.93
N ARG A 42 24.90 -3.24 12.08
CA ARG A 42 24.15 -2.04 12.50
C ARG A 42 23.08 -2.37 13.53
N SER A 43 22.36 -3.48 13.38
CA SER A 43 21.34 -3.87 14.37
C SER A 43 21.93 -4.24 15.73
N TRP A 44 23.12 -4.87 15.77
CA TRP A 44 23.85 -5.10 17.01
C TRP A 44 24.38 -3.81 17.65
N GLU A 45 24.86 -2.86 16.85
CA GLU A 45 25.31 -1.54 17.32
C GLU A 45 24.15 -0.76 17.96
N MET A 46 22.95 -0.83 17.38
CA MET A 46 21.74 -0.22 17.95
C MET A 46 21.34 -0.90 19.27
N ALA A 47 21.43 -2.23 19.36
CA ALA A 47 21.15 -2.96 20.60
C ALA A 47 22.11 -2.56 21.73
N LEU A 48 23.41 -2.46 21.41
CA LEU A 48 24.42 -2.00 22.36
C LEU A 48 24.20 -0.54 22.78
N ALA A 49 23.82 0.33 21.84
CA ALA A 49 23.51 1.73 22.16
C ALA A 49 22.31 1.84 23.11
N ARG A 50 21.25 1.04 22.94
CA ARG A 50 20.13 0.99 23.89
C ARG A 50 20.58 0.62 25.32
N LEU A 51 21.48 -0.36 25.45
CA LEU A 51 22.03 -0.74 26.76
C LEU A 51 22.93 0.34 27.38
N GLN A 52 23.66 1.08 26.54
CA GLN A 52 24.60 2.13 26.99
C GLN A 52 23.91 3.40 27.50
N LEU A 53 22.62 3.59 27.23
CA LEU A 53 21.84 4.70 27.78
C LEU A 53 21.73 4.66 29.30
N SER A 54 21.71 3.46 29.89
CA SER A 54 21.65 3.26 31.36
C SER A 54 23.03 3.23 32.01
N SER A 55 24.11 3.51 31.26
CA SER A 55 25.48 3.44 31.78
C SER A 55 25.79 4.60 32.73
N PRO A 56 26.54 4.38 33.83
CA PRO A 56 26.97 5.45 34.73
C PRO A 56 27.92 6.45 34.07
N ALA A 57 28.63 6.05 33.01
CA ALA A 57 29.60 6.89 32.30
C ALA A 57 28.93 7.87 31.31
N ARG A 58 29.15 9.18 31.49
CA ARG A 58 28.62 10.24 30.61
C ARG A 58 28.96 10.02 29.13
N GLU A 59 30.22 9.69 28.82
CA GLU A 59 30.67 9.49 27.45
C GLU A 59 29.94 8.34 26.75
N GLN A 60 29.60 7.29 27.48
CA GLN A 60 28.87 6.15 26.94
C GLN A 60 27.41 6.49 26.66
N ARG A 61 26.76 7.28 27.54
CA ARG A 61 25.40 7.77 27.31
C ARG A 61 25.34 8.73 26.13
N LEU A 62 26.28 9.68 26.03
CA LEU A 62 26.37 10.62 24.91
C LEU A 62 26.53 9.88 23.58
N ALA A 63 27.49 8.95 23.49
CA ALA A 63 27.72 8.15 22.28
C ALA A 63 26.53 7.23 21.95
N ALA A 64 25.80 6.76 22.96
CA ALA A 64 24.58 5.97 22.75
C ALA A 64 23.47 6.81 22.11
N VAL A 65 23.22 8.00 22.66
CA VAL A 65 22.20 8.94 22.17
C VAL A 65 22.47 9.33 20.71
N GLU A 66 23.70 9.74 20.39
CA GLU A 66 24.08 10.10 19.02
C GLU A 66 23.90 8.94 18.04
N ARG A 67 24.30 7.72 18.43
CA ARG A 67 24.13 6.52 17.58
C ARG A 67 22.66 6.19 17.37
N LEU A 68 21.83 6.32 18.40
CA LEU A 68 20.38 6.09 18.30
C LEU A 68 19.69 7.17 17.46
N GLY A 69 20.23 8.39 17.42
CA GLY A 69 19.80 9.47 16.51
C GLY A 69 19.86 9.10 15.02
N HIS A 70 20.70 8.13 14.64
CA HIS A 70 20.73 7.62 13.27
C HIS A 70 19.62 6.59 12.96
N SER A 71 18.81 6.20 13.93
CA SER A 71 17.69 5.28 13.74
C SER A 71 16.55 5.92 12.94
N SER A 72 15.67 5.10 12.38
CA SER A 72 14.42 5.52 11.72
C SER A 72 13.24 4.72 12.26
N ASP A 73 13.36 4.31 13.52
CA ASP A 73 12.40 3.47 14.22
C ASP A 73 11.63 4.30 15.28
N PRO A 74 10.29 4.33 15.22
CA PRO A 74 9.46 4.99 16.23
C PRO A 74 9.74 4.54 17.68
N GLU A 75 10.13 3.27 17.89
CA GLU A 75 10.48 2.79 19.24
C GLU A 75 11.71 3.53 19.80
N THR A 76 12.67 3.88 18.94
CA THR A 76 13.88 4.60 19.35
C THR A 76 13.57 6.04 19.75
N GLN A 77 12.60 6.67 19.08
CA GLN A 77 12.10 7.99 19.47
C GLN A 77 11.48 7.97 20.87
N ALA A 78 10.60 7.01 21.15
CA ALA A 78 9.95 6.88 22.45
C ALA A 78 10.95 6.65 23.59
N LEU A 79 12.03 5.93 23.30
CA LEU A 79 13.09 5.61 24.25
C LEU A 79 14.05 6.79 24.53
N LEU A 80 14.31 7.67 23.54
CA LEU A 80 15.13 8.86 23.75
C LEU A 80 14.36 10.04 24.37
N MET A 81 13.02 10.04 24.29
CA MET A 81 12.18 11.15 24.77
C MET A 81 12.38 11.49 26.26
N PRO A 82 12.48 10.54 27.20
CA PRO A 82 12.74 10.87 28.60
C PRO A 82 14.11 11.53 28.84
N PHE A 83 15.12 11.24 28.00
CA PHE A 83 16.49 11.75 28.15
C PHE A 83 16.65 13.23 27.79
N THR A 84 15.58 13.92 27.37
CA THR A 84 15.59 15.39 27.25
C THR A 84 15.30 16.09 28.56
N ASP A 85 14.70 15.38 29.51
CA ASP A 85 14.26 15.95 30.78
C ASP A 85 15.35 15.86 31.84
N ALA A 86 15.46 16.91 32.66
CA ALA A 86 16.43 16.96 33.77
C ALA A 86 16.16 15.91 34.86
N GLN A 87 14.95 15.33 34.89
CA GLN A 87 14.59 14.27 35.85
C GLN A 87 15.23 12.92 35.52
N HIS A 88 15.44 12.63 34.23
CA HIS A 88 16.00 11.35 33.80
C HIS A 88 17.50 11.45 33.49
N GLU A 89 17.97 12.58 32.95
CA GLU A 89 19.38 12.77 32.62
C GLU A 89 19.93 14.03 33.32
N PRO A 90 20.88 13.87 34.27
CA PRO A 90 21.44 15.01 35.00
C PRO A 90 22.38 15.88 34.15
N ASP A 91 23.01 15.31 33.11
CA ASP A 91 23.99 16.04 32.29
C ASP A 91 23.32 16.89 31.20
N ALA A 92 23.66 18.18 31.14
CA ALA A 92 23.11 19.09 30.13
C ALA A 92 23.58 18.77 28.70
N GLY A 93 24.81 18.25 28.54
CA GLY A 93 25.36 17.88 27.24
C GLY A 93 24.63 16.68 26.64
N VAL A 94 24.39 15.65 27.44
CA VAL A 94 23.62 14.47 27.00
C VAL A 94 22.17 14.85 26.65
N ARG A 95 21.53 15.73 27.44
CA ARG A 95 20.19 16.25 27.13
C ARG A 95 20.12 17.00 25.79
N SER A 96 21.12 17.83 25.50
CA SER A 96 21.19 18.55 24.21
C SER A 96 21.36 17.58 23.03
N ALA A 97 22.27 16.60 23.16
CA ALA A 97 22.46 15.56 22.15
C ALA A 97 21.20 14.70 21.95
N ALA A 98 20.42 14.48 23.01
CA ALA A 98 19.15 13.75 22.95
C ALA A 98 18.08 14.54 22.19
N ALA A 99 17.98 15.84 22.46
CA ALA A 99 17.07 16.73 21.73
C ALA A 99 17.43 16.78 20.23
N ASP A 100 18.71 16.92 19.90
CA ASP A 100 19.21 16.93 18.52
C ASP A 100 18.91 15.60 17.82
N SER A 101 19.23 14.48 18.47
CA SER A 101 18.97 13.13 17.95
C SER A 101 17.48 12.89 17.71
N LEU A 102 16.61 13.32 18.63
CA LEU A 102 15.17 13.24 18.46
C LEU A 102 14.67 14.08 17.29
N SER A 103 15.23 15.28 17.07
CA SER A 103 14.86 16.12 15.93
C SER A 103 15.22 15.45 14.59
N GLN A 104 16.38 14.80 14.50
CA GLN A 104 16.81 14.06 13.32
C GLN A 104 15.93 12.85 13.05
N ILE A 105 15.58 12.08 14.09
CA ILE A 105 14.67 10.93 13.97
C ILE A 105 13.29 11.42 13.48
N LYS A 106 12.73 12.47 14.09
CA LYS A 106 11.44 13.05 13.70
C LYS A 106 11.44 13.47 12.23
N GLN A 107 12.47 14.20 11.76
CA GLN A 107 12.56 14.61 10.36
C GLN A 107 12.55 13.42 9.40
N ARG A 108 13.31 12.34 9.71
CA ARG A 108 13.33 11.14 8.88
C ARG A 108 12.01 10.38 8.89
N LEU A 109 11.36 10.30 10.06
CA LEU A 109 10.05 9.67 10.19
C LEU A 109 8.99 10.45 9.40
N LEU A 110 8.98 11.78 9.50
CA LEU A 110 8.10 12.67 8.74
C LEU A 110 8.31 12.51 7.23
N LEU A 111 9.55 12.44 6.75
CA LEU A 111 9.82 12.18 5.34
C LEU A 111 9.26 10.83 4.89
N GLY A 112 9.45 9.77 5.68
CA GLY A 112 8.88 8.45 5.37
C GLY A 112 7.36 8.45 5.36
N GLU A 113 6.73 9.16 6.30
CA GLU A 113 5.28 9.32 6.35
C GLU A 113 4.74 10.12 5.17
N ILE A 114 5.36 11.26 4.83
CA ILE A 114 4.99 12.09 3.67
C ILE A 114 5.12 11.29 2.39
N LEU A 115 6.21 10.53 2.20
CA LEU A 115 6.38 9.66 1.03
C LEU A 115 5.30 8.58 0.97
N GLY A 116 4.96 7.98 2.12
CA GLY A 116 3.88 6.99 2.20
C GLY A 116 2.51 7.58 1.88
N GLN A 117 2.17 8.73 2.45
CA GLN A 117 0.93 9.44 2.18
C GLN A 117 0.86 9.89 0.72
N ALA A 118 1.94 10.43 0.16
CA ALA A 118 2.04 10.80 -1.25
C ALA A 118 1.81 9.59 -2.17
N PHE A 119 2.41 8.43 -1.84
CA PHE A 119 2.18 7.19 -2.58
C PHE A 119 0.71 6.71 -2.48
N MET A 120 0.12 6.75 -1.28
CA MET A 120 -1.28 6.38 -1.07
C MET A 120 -2.23 7.31 -1.83
N GLY A 121 -1.96 8.62 -1.79
CA GLY A 121 -2.68 9.63 -2.55
C GLY A 121 -2.54 9.43 -4.06
N LEU A 122 -1.33 9.14 -4.55
CA LEU A 122 -1.07 8.84 -5.96
C LEU A 122 -1.80 7.57 -6.41
N SER A 123 -1.80 6.51 -5.58
CA SER A 123 -2.52 5.28 -5.89
C SER A 123 -4.02 5.52 -5.97
N LEU A 124 -4.61 6.21 -4.98
CA LEU A 124 -6.04 6.56 -5.01
C LEU A 124 -6.37 7.46 -6.21
N GLY A 125 -5.54 8.48 -6.45
CA GLY A 125 -5.67 9.40 -7.57
C GLY A 125 -5.58 8.69 -8.92
N SER A 126 -4.73 7.66 -9.05
CA SER A 126 -4.62 6.86 -10.28
C SER A 126 -5.90 6.07 -10.58
N VAL A 127 -6.58 5.56 -9.55
CA VAL A 127 -7.88 4.88 -9.71
C VAL A 127 -8.95 5.88 -10.14
N LEU A 128 -8.98 7.06 -9.52
CA LEU A 128 -9.90 8.13 -9.91
C LEU A 128 -9.64 8.62 -11.33
N LEU A 129 -8.37 8.74 -11.73
CA LEU A 129 -7.95 9.08 -13.09
C LEU A 129 -8.45 8.04 -14.10
N LEU A 130 -8.30 6.75 -13.78
CA LEU A 130 -8.78 5.67 -14.64
C LEU A 130 -10.31 5.72 -14.80
N ALA A 131 -11.05 5.95 -13.71
CA ALA A 131 -12.50 6.11 -13.75
C ALA A 131 -12.90 7.35 -14.58
N ALA A 132 -12.22 8.48 -14.38
CA ALA A 132 -12.46 9.72 -15.13
C ALA A 132 -12.14 9.56 -16.63
N LEU A 133 -11.09 8.81 -16.98
CA LEU A 133 -10.76 8.50 -18.37
C LEU A 133 -11.82 7.62 -19.03
N GLY A 134 -12.36 6.63 -18.32
CA GLY A 134 -13.49 5.82 -18.79
C GLY A 134 -14.74 6.67 -19.08
N LEU A 135 -15.03 7.62 -18.19
CA LEU A 135 -16.11 8.58 -18.36
C LEU A 135 -15.86 9.54 -19.54
N ALA A 136 -14.63 10.04 -19.68
CA ALA A 136 -14.25 10.95 -20.76
C ALA A 136 -14.38 10.29 -22.15
N ILE A 137 -13.99 9.02 -22.28
CA ILE A 137 -14.11 8.28 -23.55
C ILE A 137 -15.58 8.02 -23.90
N THR A 138 -16.40 7.60 -22.92
CA THR A 138 -17.82 7.31 -23.19
C THR A 138 -18.60 8.58 -23.55
N TYR A 139 -18.38 9.70 -22.85
CA TYR A 139 -18.99 10.98 -23.20
C TYR A 139 -18.43 11.58 -24.49
N GLY A 140 -17.12 11.50 -24.71
CA GLY A 140 -16.46 12.10 -25.87
C GLY A 140 -16.92 11.50 -27.20
N LEU A 141 -17.24 10.20 -27.24
CA LEU A 141 -17.69 9.52 -28.45
C LEU A 141 -19.21 9.59 -28.67
N LEU A 142 -20.01 9.53 -27.60
CA LEU A 142 -21.47 9.43 -27.71
C LEU A 142 -22.19 10.78 -27.68
N GLY A 143 -21.56 11.85 -27.17
CA GLY A 143 -22.17 13.18 -27.07
C GLY A 143 -23.38 13.23 -26.12
N VAL A 144 -23.62 12.18 -25.32
CA VAL A 144 -24.76 12.05 -24.42
C VAL A 144 -24.31 11.58 -23.04
N ILE A 145 -24.97 12.09 -22.00
CA ILE A 145 -24.69 11.79 -20.60
C ILE A 145 -25.30 10.42 -20.20
N ASN A 146 -24.51 9.35 -20.27
CA ASN A 146 -24.80 8.05 -19.64
C ASN A 146 -24.60 8.07 -18.11
N MET A 147 -25.71 8.09 -17.36
CA MET A 147 -25.70 7.99 -15.89
C MET A 147 -25.43 6.57 -15.36
N ALA A 148 -25.57 5.53 -16.19
CA ALA A 148 -25.41 4.13 -15.78
C ALA A 148 -23.94 3.64 -15.73
N HIS A 149 -22.98 4.56 -15.80
CA HIS A 149 -21.56 4.24 -15.88
C HIS A 149 -21.05 3.56 -14.59
N GLY A 150 -21.51 4.01 -13.41
CA GLY A 150 -21.09 3.44 -12.12
C GLY A 150 -21.55 1.99 -11.95
N GLU A 151 -22.69 1.66 -12.53
CA GLU A 151 -23.32 0.34 -12.48
C GLU A 151 -22.57 -0.65 -13.37
N MET A 152 -21.99 -0.19 -14.48
CA MET A 152 -21.08 -1.00 -15.29
C MET A 152 -19.81 -1.37 -14.52
N LEU A 153 -19.25 -0.44 -13.73
CA LEU A 153 -18.12 -0.72 -12.83
C LEU A 153 -18.53 -1.72 -11.73
N MET A 154 -19.71 -1.54 -11.16
CA MET A 154 -20.28 -2.44 -10.16
C MET A 154 -20.42 -3.87 -10.71
N ILE A 155 -21.00 -4.04 -11.90
CA ILE A 155 -21.14 -5.33 -12.57
C ILE A 155 -19.77 -5.99 -12.80
N GLY A 156 -18.75 -5.21 -13.18
CA GLY A 156 -17.38 -5.71 -13.30
C GLY A 156 -16.83 -6.24 -11.98
N ALA A 157 -17.04 -5.52 -10.88
CA ALA A 157 -16.61 -5.95 -9.55
C ALA A 157 -17.31 -7.25 -9.10
N TYR A 158 -18.63 -7.36 -9.30
CA TYR A 158 -19.37 -8.59 -9.00
C TYR A 158 -18.97 -9.75 -9.89
N SER A 159 -18.59 -9.49 -11.14
CA SER A 159 -18.05 -10.51 -12.04
C SER A 159 -16.72 -11.07 -11.51
N CYS A 160 -15.82 -10.21 -11.01
CA CYS A 160 -14.60 -10.64 -10.33
C CYS A 160 -14.90 -11.49 -9.10
N TRP A 161 -15.88 -11.08 -8.29
CA TRP A 161 -16.31 -11.84 -7.11
C TRP A 161 -16.87 -13.22 -7.48
N LEU A 162 -17.71 -13.30 -8.52
CA LEU A 162 -18.25 -14.58 -9.02
C LEU A 162 -17.14 -15.51 -9.51
N VAL A 163 -16.15 -14.98 -10.23
CA VAL A 163 -14.99 -15.75 -10.68
C VAL A 163 -14.20 -16.25 -9.48
N GLN A 164 -13.95 -15.41 -8.47
CA GLN A 164 -13.26 -15.83 -7.25
C GLN A 164 -14.03 -16.96 -6.53
N GLN A 165 -15.35 -16.82 -6.38
CA GLN A 165 -16.18 -17.84 -5.73
C GLN A 165 -16.21 -19.16 -6.53
N ALA A 166 -16.31 -19.07 -7.85
CA ALA A 166 -16.26 -20.24 -8.72
C ALA A 166 -14.89 -20.95 -8.60
N LEU A 167 -13.77 -20.21 -8.65
CA LEU A 167 -12.45 -20.82 -8.49
C LEU A 167 -12.24 -21.42 -7.10
N SER A 168 -12.79 -20.78 -6.05
CA SER A 168 -12.74 -21.31 -4.68
C SER A 168 -13.43 -22.68 -4.57
N GLN A 169 -14.55 -22.88 -5.29
CA GLN A 169 -15.30 -24.14 -5.27
C GLN A 169 -14.71 -25.22 -6.19
N PHE A 170 -14.30 -24.85 -7.41
CA PHE A 170 -13.92 -25.81 -8.45
C PHE A 170 -12.41 -26.06 -8.57
N ALA A 171 -11.56 -25.09 -8.23
CA ALA A 171 -10.10 -25.20 -8.39
C ALA A 171 -9.33 -24.33 -7.38
N PRO A 172 -9.25 -24.74 -6.10
CA PRO A 172 -8.61 -23.97 -5.03
C PRO A 172 -7.12 -23.65 -5.30
N GLN A 173 -6.43 -24.52 -6.05
CA GLN A 173 -5.05 -24.32 -6.48
C GLN A 173 -4.84 -23.15 -7.45
N TRP A 174 -5.87 -22.72 -8.19
CA TRP A 174 -5.80 -21.57 -9.12
C TRP A 174 -6.26 -20.26 -8.46
N LEU A 175 -6.67 -20.30 -7.19
CA LEU A 175 -7.12 -19.13 -6.45
C LEU A 175 -6.00 -18.08 -6.34
N ALA A 176 -4.73 -18.49 -6.35
CA ALA A 176 -3.64 -17.52 -6.47
C ALA A 176 -3.73 -16.71 -7.78
N LEU A 177 -4.09 -17.32 -8.91
CA LEU A 177 -4.10 -16.67 -10.22
C LEU A 177 -5.46 -16.08 -10.62
N TYR A 178 -6.45 -16.07 -9.70
CA TYR A 178 -7.80 -15.60 -10.02
C TYR A 178 -7.84 -14.19 -10.64
N PRO A 179 -7.03 -13.19 -10.23
CA PRO A 179 -7.14 -11.84 -10.80
C PRO A 179 -6.86 -11.79 -12.31
N LEU A 180 -5.99 -12.68 -12.81
CA LEU A 180 -5.66 -12.76 -14.23
C LEU A 180 -6.81 -13.32 -15.08
N ILE A 181 -7.66 -14.16 -14.49
CA ILE A 181 -8.85 -14.74 -15.14
C ILE A 181 -10.05 -13.81 -14.94
N ALA A 182 -10.18 -13.24 -13.74
CA ALA A 182 -11.27 -12.34 -13.37
C ALA A 182 -11.28 -11.08 -14.23
N LEU A 183 -10.11 -10.52 -14.57
CA LEU A 183 -10.03 -9.28 -15.33
C LEU A 183 -10.59 -9.40 -16.77
N PRO A 184 -10.20 -10.40 -17.60
CA PRO A 184 -10.84 -10.66 -18.89
C PRO A 184 -12.33 -10.99 -18.76
N VAL A 185 -12.73 -11.80 -17.78
CA VAL A 185 -14.13 -12.19 -17.60
C VAL A 185 -14.99 -10.97 -17.24
N ALA A 186 -14.55 -10.15 -16.29
CA ALA A 186 -15.25 -8.92 -15.92
C ALA A 186 -15.37 -7.96 -17.11
N PHE A 187 -14.31 -7.82 -17.91
CA PHE A 187 -14.36 -7.01 -19.13
C PHE A 187 -15.40 -7.55 -20.13
N LEU A 188 -15.41 -8.85 -20.39
CA LEU A 188 -16.35 -9.47 -21.34
C LEU A 188 -17.80 -9.41 -20.86
N VAL A 189 -18.05 -9.64 -19.56
CA VAL A 189 -19.39 -9.56 -18.97
C VAL A 189 -19.92 -8.14 -19.02
N THR A 190 -19.11 -7.16 -18.56
CA THR A 190 -19.49 -5.75 -18.59
C THR A 190 -19.67 -5.24 -20.03
N ALA A 191 -18.79 -5.62 -20.96
CA ALA A 191 -18.92 -5.28 -22.37
C ALA A 191 -20.18 -5.91 -23.00
N GLY A 192 -20.49 -7.16 -22.67
CA GLY A 192 -21.70 -7.84 -23.14
C GLY A 192 -22.98 -7.16 -22.66
N ILE A 193 -23.06 -6.82 -21.38
CA ILE A 193 -24.21 -6.09 -20.80
C ILE A 193 -24.30 -4.68 -21.38
N GLY A 194 -23.18 -3.97 -21.49
CA GLY A 194 -23.11 -2.65 -22.13
C GLY A 194 -23.62 -2.67 -23.57
N MET A 195 -23.16 -3.64 -24.37
CA MET A 195 -23.60 -3.81 -25.76
C MET A 195 -25.08 -4.18 -25.86
N ALA A 196 -25.58 -5.01 -24.94
CA ALA A 196 -27.01 -5.35 -24.88
C ALA A 196 -27.86 -4.10 -24.59
N LEU A 197 -27.49 -3.29 -23.60
CA LEU A 197 -28.16 -2.02 -23.27
C LEU A 197 -28.09 -1.03 -24.43
N GLU A 198 -26.93 -0.94 -25.08
CA GLU A 198 -26.74 -0.05 -26.22
C GLU A 198 -27.65 -0.41 -27.39
N ARG A 199 -27.69 -1.70 -27.78
CA ARG A 199 -28.52 -2.15 -28.91
C ARG A 199 -30.02 -2.09 -28.62
N THR A 200 -30.42 -2.34 -27.38
CA THR A 200 -31.84 -2.45 -27.01
C THR A 200 -32.47 -1.11 -26.69
N ILE A 201 -31.79 -0.24 -25.92
CA ILE A 201 -32.40 0.99 -25.40
C ILE A 201 -31.71 2.21 -26.00
N ILE A 202 -30.40 2.36 -25.78
CA ILE A 202 -29.69 3.62 -26.08
C ILE A 202 -29.75 3.96 -27.56
N ARG A 203 -29.60 2.96 -28.45
CA ARG A 203 -29.64 3.17 -29.90
C ARG A 203 -30.97 3.73 -30.39
N HIS A 204 -32.08 3.38 -29.73
CA HIS A 204 -33.41 3.85 -30.11
C HIS A 204 -33.72 5.28 -29.63
N LEU A 205 -32.94 5.79 -28.67
CA LEU A 205 -33.13 7.11 -28.06
C LEU A 205 -32.10 8.15 -28.55
N TYR A 206 -31.21 7.79 -29.48
CA TYR A 206 -30.26 8.73 -30.06
C TYR A 206 -30.97 9.94 -30.70
N GLY A 207 -30.41 11.13 -30.47
CA GLY A 207 -30.97 12.41 -30.93
C GLY A 207 -31.90 13.10 -29.92
N ARG A 208 -32.17 12.47 -28.77
CA ARG A 208 -33.02 13.04 -27.70
C ARG A 208 -32.28 13.04 -26.36
N PRO A 209 -31.46 14.07 -26.06
CA PRO A 209 -30.54 14.05 -24.92
C PRO A 209 -31.24 13.94 -23.56
N LEU A 210 -32.39 14.61 -23.38
CA LEU A 210 -33.17 14.53 -22.14
C LEU A 210 -33.78 13.14 -21.92
N GLU A 211 -34.32 12.52 -22.97
CA GLU A 211 -34.91 11.17 -22.90
C GLU A 211 -33.82 10.12 -22.61
N THR A 212 -32.64 10.28 -23.20
CA THR A 212 -31.51 9.37 -22.95
C THR A 212 -31.00 9.49 -21.51
N LEU A 213 -30.96 10.70 -20.95
CA LEU A 213 -30.57 10.91 -19.56
C LEU A 213 -31.57 10.25 -18.60
N LEU A 214 -32.87 10.46 -18.81
CA LEU A 214 -33.92 9.80 -18.02
C LEU A 214 -33.89 8.28 -18.15
N ALA A 215 -33.69 7.76 -19.36
CA ALA A 215 -33.59 6.32 -19.60
C ALA A 215 -32.37 5.70 -18.92
N THR A 216 -31.20 6.31 -19.02
CA THR A 216 -29.97 5.80 -18.38
C THR A 216 -30.05 5.88 -16.85
N TRP A 217 -30.73 6.88 -16.30
CA TRP A 217 -31.04 6.93 -14.87
C TRP A 217 -31.99 5.80 -14.44
N GLY A 218 -33.06 5.54 -15.20
CA GLY A 218 -33.97 4.42 -14.93
C GLY A 218 -33.28 3.05 -15.03
N ILE A 219 -32.41 2.87 -16.03
CA ILE A 219 -31.57 1.67 -16.17
C ILE A 219 -30.63 1.51 -14.97
N SER A 220 -29.98 2.60 -14.54
CA SER A 220 -29.12 2.59 -13.34
C SER A 220 -29.88 2.05 -12.13
N LEU A 221 -31.06 2.59 -11.82
CA LEU A 221 -31.89 2.12 -10.71
C LEU A 221 -32.28 0.64 -10.86
N MET A 222 -32.63 0.21 -12.07
CA MET A 222 -32.96 -1.19 -12.35
C MET A 222 -31.75 -2.10 -12.12
N LEU A 223 -30.56 -1.73 -12.60
CA LEU A 223 -29.33 -2.51 -12.43
C LEU A 223 -28.90 -2.59 -10.96
N ILE A 224 -29.01 -1.49 -10.21
CA ILE A 224 -28.76 -1.48 -8.76
C ILE A 224 -29.70 -2.45 -8.07
N GLN A 225 -31.00 -2.38 -8.37
CA GLN A 225 -32.00 -3.23 -7.73
C GLN A 225 -31.84 -4.71 -8.11
N LEU A 226 -31.52 -5.00 -9.36
CA LEU A 226 -31.26 -6.36 -9.85
C LEU A 226 -30.02 -6.96 -9.19
N THR A 227 -28.94 -6.18 -9.09
CA THR A 227 -27.71 -6.61 -8.41
C THR A 227 -27.97 -6.86 -6.93
N ARG A 228 -28.72 -5.98 -6.25
CA ARG A 228 -29.13 -6.15 -4.86
C ARG A 228 -29.97 -7.41 -4.65
N MET A 229 -30.83 -7.76 -5.61
CA MET A 229 -31.64 -8.97 -5.55
C MET A 229 -30.80 -10.25 -5.73
N LEU A 230 -29.80 -10.22 -6.60
CA LEU A 230 -28.96 -11.39 -6.89
C LEU A 230 -27.86 -11.62 -5.84
N PHE A 231 -27.22 -10.55 -5.36
CA PHE A 231 -26.03 -10.63 -4.50
C PHE A 231 -26.27 -10.18 -3.06
N GLY A 232 -27.44 -9.62 -2.77
CA GLY A 232 -27.76 -9.03 -1.48
C GLY A 232 -27.33 -7.57 -1.35
N ALA A 233 -27.74 -6.96 -0.23
CA ALA A 233 -27.50 -5.56 0.07
C ALA A 233 -26.09 -5.27 0.64
N GLN A 234 -25.35 -6.31 1.02
CA GLN A 234 -24.05 -6.17 1.67
C GLN A 234 -22.92 -6.06 0.66
N ASN A 235 -21.91 -5.27 1.00
CA ASN A 235 -20.68 -5.21 0.22
C ASN A 235 -19.99 -6.56 0.27
N VAL A 236 -19.79 -7.17 -0.90
CA VAL A 236 -19.03 -8.41 -1.03
C VAL A 236 -17.55 -8.07 -1.15
N GLU A 237 -16.72 -8.65 -0.28
CA GLU A 237 -15.27 -8.47 -0.36
C GLU A 237 -14.66 -9.48 -1.32
N VAL A 238 -13.81 -8.97 -2.20
CA VAL A 238 -12.96 -9.76 -3.09
C VAL A 238 -11.63 -9.97 -2.36
N ALA A 239 -11.30 -11.23 -2.06
CA ALA A 239 -10.14 -11.57 -1.24
C ALA A 239 -8.85 -11.35 -2.04
N ASN A 240 -7.85 -10.73 -1.43
CA ASN A 240 -6.54 -10.56 -2.07
C ASN A 240 -5.76 -11.88 -2.04
N PRO A 241 -5.21 -12.35 -3.17
CA PRO A 241 -4.40 -13.57 -3.18
C PRO A 241 -3.08 -13.33 -2.43
N ALA A 242 -2.45 -14.41 -1.96
CA ALA A 242 -1.29 -14.34 -1.07
C ALA A 242 -0.10 -13.50 -1.61
N TRP A 243 0.07 -13.38 -2.93
CA TRP A 243 1.13 -12.56 -3.55
C TRP A 243 0.79 -11.07 -3.65
N LEU A 244 -0.50 -10.69 -3.61
CA LEU A 244 -0.96 -9.30 -3.48
C LEU A 244 -1.13 -8.91 -2.01
N SER A 245 -1.24 -9.90 -1.13
CA SER A 245 -1.36 -9.73 0.32
C SER A 245 0.02 -9.51 0.93
N GLY A 246 0.30 -8.26 1.29
CA GLY A 246 1.55 -7.84 1.91
C GLY A 246 2.03 -6.50 1.37
N GLY A 247 3.30 -6.20 1.59
CA GLY A 247 3.92 -5.00 1.06
C GLY A 247 5.44 -5.06 1.08
N MET A 248 6.06 -4.23 0.23
CA MET A 248 7.49 -4.01 0.27
C MET A 248 7.81 -3.02 1.40
N GLN A 249 8.57 -3.47 2.40
CA GLN A 249 9.07 -2.59 3.45
C GLN A 249 10.28 -1.81 2.93
N VAL A 250 10.07 -0.55 2.55
CA VAL A 250 11.12 0.33 2.01
C VAL A 250 11.84 1.06 3.14
N LEU A 251 11.10 1.47 4.18
CA LEU A 251 11.63 2.01 5.42
C LEU A 251 10.99 1.29 6.63
N PRO A 252 11.59 1.36 7.84
CA PRO A 252 10.98 0.80 9.05
C PRO A 252 9.56 1.31 9.30
N ASN A 253 9.27 2.55 8.89
CA ASN A 253 7.98 3.22 8.98
C ASN A 253 7.21 3.31 7.65
N LEU A 254 7.71 2.74 6.55
CA LEU A 254 7.06 2.79 5.23
C LEU A 254 6.93 1.40 4.62
N ILE A 255 5.69 0.92 4.56
CA ILE A 255 5.31 -0.31 3.87
C ILE A 255 4.48 0.08 2.65
N LEU A 256 4.96 -0.26 1.45
CA LEU A 256 4.24 -0.07 0.20
C LEU A 256 3.45 -1.34 -0.13
N PRO A 257 2.11 -1.33 -0.05
CA PRO A 257 1.30 -2.52 -0.28
C PRO A 257 1.38 -2.98 -1.74
N TRP A 258 1.49 -4.29 -1.96
CA TRP A 258 1.59 -4.86 -3.31
C TRP A 258 0.34 -4.60 -4.16
N ASN A 259 -0.84 -4.60 -3.54
CA ASN A 259 -2.10 -4.27 -4.22
C ASN A 259 -2.10 -2.86 -4.84
N ARG A 260 -1.55 -1.86 -4.14
CA ARG A 260 -1.47 -0.48 -4.61
C ARG A 260 -0.48 -0.34 -5.77
N LEU A 261 0.66 -1.04 -5.70
CA LEU A 261 1.64 -1.09 -6.79
C LEU A 261 1.07 -1.76 -8.04
N ALA A 262 0.35 -2.87 -7.88
CA ALA A 262 -0.29 -3.57 -8.98
C ALA A 262 -1.35 -2.70 -9.68
N VAL A 263 -2.19 -2.00 -8.90
CA VAL A 263 -3.17 -1.04 -9.44
C VAL A 263 -2.48 0.10 -10.18
N LEU A 264 -1.41 0.69 -9.60
CA LEU A 264 -0.68 1.78 -10.25
C LEU A 264 -0.06 1.32 -11.59
N GLY A 265 0.55 0.14 -11.62
CA GLY A 265 1.09 -0.46 -12.84
C GLY A 265 0.01 -0.73 -13.89
N PHE A 266 -1.16 -1.21 -13.46
CA PHE A 266 -2.30 -1.41 -14.34
C PHE A 266 -2.82 -0.09 -14.94
N VAL A 267 -2.94 0.98 -14.13
CA VAL A 267 -3.35 2.29 -14.63
C VAL A 267 -2.36 2.82 -15.66
N ILE A 268 -1.05 2.76 -15.38
CA ILE A 268 -0.01 3.17 -16.33
C ILE A 268 -0.12 2.39 -17.63
N LEU A 269 -0.35 1.07 -17.56
CA LEU A 269 -0.56 0.23 -18.73
C LEU A 269 -1.78 0.66 -19.53
N VAL A 270 -2.93 0.91 -18.89
CA VAL A 270 -4.15 1.36 -19.59
C VAL A 270 -3.97 2.74 -20.21
N LEU A 271 -3.32 3.67 -19.52
CA LEU A 271 -2.99 4.99 -20.07
C LEU A 271 -2.08 4.87 -21.28
N PHE A 272 -1.05 4.03 -21.21
CA PHE A 272 -0.14 3.77 -22.31
C PHE A 272 -0.86 3.18 -23.52
N PHE A 273 -1.73 2.19 -23.32
CA PHE A 273 -2.54 1.62 -24.40
C PHE A 273 -3.52 2.63 -24.99
N THR A 274 -4.20 3.42 -24.15
CA THR A 274 -5.13 4.46 -24.62
C THR A 274 -4.39 5.51 -25.43
N TRP A 275 -3.25 5.99 -24.94
CA TRP A 275 -2.39 6.92 -25.66
C TRP A 275 -1.89 6.33 -26.99
N LEU A 276 -1.47 5.06 -26.98
CA LEU A 276 -1.02 4.38 -28.19
C LEU A 276 -2.15 4.28 -29.22
N ILE A 277 -3.34 3.86 -28.81
CA ILE A 277 -4.51 3.77 -29.71
C ILE A 277 -4.81 5.16 -30.28
N LEU A 278 -4.98 6.18 -29.44
CA LEU A 278 -5.35 7.52 -29.92
C LEU A 278 -4.27 8.15 -30.82
N ASN A 279 -2.99 7.89 -30.57
CA ASN A 279 -1.89 8.52 -31.33
C ASN A 279 -1.43 7.70 -32.55
N LYS A 280 -1.63 6.38 -32.56
CA LYS A 280 -1.23 5.49 -33.67
C LYS A 280 -2.38 5.07 -34.57
N THR A 281 -3.62 5.00 -34.07
CA THR A 281 -4.78 4.75 -34.93
C THR A 281 -5.39 6.07 -35.36
N ARG A 282 -5.60 6.23 -36.68
CA ARG A 282 -6.24 7.42 -37.28
C ARG A 282 -7.74 7.44 -36.96
N LEU A 283 -8.08 7.60 -35.68
CA LEU A 283 -9.46 7.74 -35.20
C LEU A 283 -9.77 9.19 -34.76
N ALA A 284 -8.92 10.14 -35.15
CA ALA A 284 -9.18 11.58 -35.12
C ALA A 284 -9.02 12.15 -36.54
#